data_AF-A0A1Q6EBA5-F1
#
_entry.id   AF-A0A1Q6EBA5-F1
#
_cell.length_a   1.000
_cell.length_b   1.000
_cell.length_c   1.000
_cell.angle_alpha   90.00
_cell.angle_beta   90.00
_cell.angle_gamma   90.00
#
_symmetry.space_group_name_H-M   'P 1'
#
loop_
_entity.id
_entity.type
_entity.pdbx_description
1 polymer ?
#
loop_
_entity_poly.entity_id
_entity_poly.type
_entity_poly.pdbx_seq_one_letter_code
_entity_poly.pdbx_strand_id
1 'polypeptide(L)'
;MKRKVLCLLSAFTAVLSVYADGDQASLTSSPSPIVSTKPFEVTIQTSDFGGEVYCYTWAIAGSEEYPASDWAGAINAKFKMTGSGGTYTIKVSDLMSFYGLTEAQLETVTKLGFIARTSSGRQTADCMAEVIQGRKNAYSGGEGTAQSPFILKTTEDIIALSTTSMDWAEDVYFEMGADINVGEFNGIGTKSSPFKGNFDGKGFSLKNATVSNTAIGTSTGVFNAIEGAVITNVGVVDATVSGTTFTGALVGYAASGRVERCFSSGSVTGSSICAGGLIGENVGATVSDCYSTAAVTNTNDYATGGLIGKNKGVVKNTYASGKITAYNYAGGLIGANYGTVSASAAINASIMPTSDGMYIARFGGNNNAANNASNTISWKLMPLTGTDWSAYGHHADDHNANLVSKQTYSDLLGWNFADVWEWRTEGTHSYPVLAGLNNQKDPASDDFYHGQTGIEIVDTDRAALSVYPNPVDNLLNVEATEGIAGIAVYSLSGRRVIDMECGNEATVAIECGHLGSGIYMLNVTLSDGSRAIEKIIKK
;
A
#
# COMPACT_ATOMS: atom_id res chain seq x y z
N MET A 1 57.44 -33.08 2.88
CA MET A 1 57.13 -32.66 4.26
C MET A 1 55.73 -32.03 4.29
N LYS A 2 55.01 -32.01 5.43
CA LYS A 2 53.67 -31.41 5.49
C LYS A 2 53.74 -29.88 5.62
N ARG A 3 52.86 -29.15 4.91
CA ARG A 3 51.92 -28.17 5.51
C ARG A 3 50.82 -27.80 4.51
N LYS A 4 49.57 -27.83 4.97
CA LYS A 4 48.47 -27.10 4.32
C LYS A 4 48.41 -25.69 4.93
N VAL A 5 48.09 -24.70 4.11
CA VAL A 5 47.34 -23.52 4.52
C VAL A 5 46.18 -23.39 3.52
N LEU A 6 45.03 -22.93 3.99
CA LEU A 6 43.80 -22.81 3.22
C LEU A 6 43.32 -21.37 3.33
N CYS A 7 42.96 -20.72 2.21
CA CYS A 7 41.72 -19.96 2.03
C CYS A 7 41.75 -18.93 0.88
N LEU A 8 40.54 -18.68 0.38
CA LEU A 8 40.03 -17.46 -0.26
C LEU A 8 40.37 -17.15 -1.74
N LEU A 9 39.33 -16.60 -2.36
CA LEU A 9 39.13 -16.32 -3.78
C LEU A 9 40.00 -15.16 -4.28
N SER A 10 40.50 -15.28 -5.51
CA SER A 10 40.45 -14.19 -6.50
C SER A 10 40.66 -14.72 -7.93
N ALA A 11 40.03 -14.04 -8.89
CA ALA A 11 40.24 -14.06 -10.34
C ALA A 11 40.94 -15.29 -10.98
N PHE A 12 40.14 -16.24 -11.50
CA PHE A 12 40.63 -17.16 -12.55
C PHE A 12 40.66 -16.43 -13.90
N THR A 13 41.70 -15.63 -14.16
CA THR A 13 42.01 -15.13 -15.50
C THR A 13 42.60 -16.26 -16.34
N ALA A 14 41.74 -17.19 -16.76
CA ALA A 14 42.09 -18.27 -17.68
C ALA A 14 42.25 -17.70 -19.10
N VAL A 15 43.46 -17.21 -19.41
CA VAL A 15 43.84 -16.83 -20.78
C VAL A 15 43.99 -18.10 -21.63
N LEU A 16 42.87 -18.57 -22.17
CA LEU A 16 42.82 -19.55 -23.24
C LEU A 16 42.81 -18.77 -24.56
N SER A 17 43.91 -18.85 -25.31
CA SER A 17 44.11 -18.11 -26.56
C SER A 17 43.90 -18.99 -27.79
N VAL A 18 43.62 -18.31 -28.92
CA VAL A 18 43.52 -18.84 -30.30
C VAL A 18 42.23 -19.63 -30.59
N TYR A 19 41.26 -18.97 -31.23
CA TYR A 19 41.12 -18.97 -32.69
C TYR A 19 40.43 -17.69 -33.19
N ALA A 20 40.66 -17.34 -34.48
CA ALA A 20 40.11 -16.21 -35.25
C ALA A 20 40.58 -14.76 -34.90
N ASP A 21 40.77 -13.96 -35.95
CA ASP A 21 41.18 -12.54 -35.91
C ASP A 21 39.96 -11.62 -35.71
N GLY A 22 39.72 -11.19 -34.47
CA GLY A 22 38.63 -10.27 -34.13
C GLY A 22 39.07 -9.21 -33.12
N ASP A 23 38.62 -7.96 -33.33
CA ASP A 23 38.85 -6.88 -32.38
C ASP A 23 38.23 -7.21 -31.02
N GLN A 24 38.93 -6.86 -29.94
CA GLN A 24 38.46 -7.11 -28.58
C GLN A 24 37.14 -6.39 -28.32
N ALA A 25 36.22 -7.09 -27.67
CA ALA A 25 34.87 -6.62 -27.42
C ALA A 25 34.33 -7.18 -26.09
N SER A 26 33.39 -6.45 -25.51
CA SER A 26 32.52 -6.92 -24.43
C SER A 26 31.06 -6.82 -24.87
N LEU A 27 30.18 -7.57 -24.21
CA LEU A 27 28.76 -7.61 -24.49
C LEU A 27 27.96 -7.38 -23.22
N THR A 28 26.87 -6.62 -23.35
CA THR A 28 25.77 -6.56 -22.38
C THR A 28 24.46 -6.84 -23.09
N SER A 29 23.49 -7.38 -22.35
CA SER A 29 22.12 -7.57 -22.84
C SER A 29 21.10 -6.92 -21.91
N SER A 30 19.91 -6.65 -22.43
CA SER A 30 18.73 -6.28 -21.66
C SER A 30 17.53 -7.08 -22.17
N PRO A 31 16.90 -7.96 -21.36
CA PRO A 31 17.32 -8.37 -20.01
C PRO A 31 18.68 -9.10 -19.99
N SER A 32 19.24 -9.29 -18.79
CA SER A 32 20.47 -10.08 -18.58
C SER A 32 20.30 -11.02 -17.37
N PRO A 33 20.35 -12.36 -17.54
CA PRO A 33 20.44 -13.09 -18.81
C PRO A 33 19.28 -12.80 -19.78
N ILE A 34 19.44 -13.17 -21.05
CA ILE A 34 18.37 -13.07 -22.05
C ILE A 34 17.27 -14.09 -21.71
N VAL A 35 16.00 -13.70 -21.78
CA VAL A 35 14.87 -14.61 -21.56
C VAL A 35 14.33 -15.10 -22.90
N SER A 36 14.25 -16.41 -23.12
CA SER A 36 13.91 -17.01 -24.43
C SER A 36 12.55 -16.59 -25.01
N THR A 37 11.64 -16.07 -24.17
CA THR A 37 10.27 -15.65 -24.52
C THR A 37 10.06 -14.14 -24.50
N LYS A 38 11.12 -13.34 -24.36
CA LYS A 38 11.03 -11.87 -24.33
C LYS A 38 11.79 -11.24 -25.51
N PRO A 39 11.37 -10.07 -25.99
CA PRO A 39 12.24 -9.18 -26.75
C PRO A 39 13.51 -8.89 -25.95
N PHE A 40 14.65 -8.74 -26.63
CA PHE A 40 15.90 -8.37 -25.99
C PHE A 40 16.74 -7.42 -26.85
N GLU A 41 17.60 -6.67 -26.19
CA GLU A 41 18.63 -5.83 -26.81
C GLU A 41 20.01 -6.34 -26.42
N VAL A 42 20.94 -6.36 -27.38
CA VAL A 42 22.34 -6.73 -27.15
C VAL A 42 23.21 -5.57 -27.62
N THR A 43 24.06 -5.08 -26.71
CA THR A 43 25.04 -4.02 -26.98
C THR A 43 26.43 -4.60 -26.91
N ILE A 44 27.18 -4.46 -28.01
CA ILE A 44 28.59 -4.82 -28.12
C ILE A 44 29.39 -3.53 -27.99
N GLN A 45 30.38 -3.54 -27.10
CA GLN A 45 31.33 -2.46 -26.91
C GLN A 45 32.73 -2.92 -27.33
N THR A 46 33.33 -2.21 -28.28
CA THR A 46 34.61 -2.52 -28.93
C THR A 46 35.29 -1.22 -29.37
N SER A 47 36.28 -1.28 -30.27
CA SER A 47 36.87 -0.08 -30.89
C SER A 47 35.97 0.48 -32.01
N ASP A 48 36.17 1.73 -32.42
CA ASP A 48 35.24 2.36 -33.38
C ASP A 48 35.33 1.72 -34.78
N PHE A 49 34.20 1.20 -35.26
CA PHE A 49 33.99 0.62 -36.59
C PHE A 49 33.27 1.61 -37.52
N GLY A 50 32.95 2.83 -37.05
CA GLY A 50 32.18 3.84 -37.79
C GLY A 50 30.66 3.68 -37.61
N GLY A 51 29.90 4.21 -38.57
CA GLY A 51 28.43 4.26 -38.54
C GLY A 51 27.69 3.20 -39.38
N GLU A 52 28.41 2.23 -39.94
CA GLU A 52 27.82 1.13 -40.70
C GLU A 52 28.32 -0.23 -40.22
N VAL A 53 27.65 -0.74 -39.18
CA VAL A 53 27.97 -2.00 -38.51
C VAL A 53 26.76 -2.93 -38.58
N TYR A 54 27.03 -4.21 -38.78
CA TYR A 54 26.07 -5.30 -38.85
C TYR A 54 26.44 -6.38 -37.83
N CYS A 55 25.47 -7.20 -37.44
CA CYS A 55 25.67 -8.31 -36.51
C CYS A 55 25.52 -9.66 -37.22
N TYR A 56 26.56 -10.49 -37.22
CA TYR A 56 26.39 -11.93 -37.42
C TYR A 56 26.11 -12.57 -36.07
N THR A 57 25.12 -13.47 -36.01
CA THR A 57 24.67 -14.03 -34.73
C THR A 57 24.01 -15.41 -34.89
N TRP A 58 24.15 -16.25 -33.86
CA TRP A 58 23.66 -17.62 -33.82
C TRP A 58 23.16 -18.02 -32.43
N ALA A 59 22.20 -18.93 -32.38
CA ALA A 59 21.71 -19.53 -31.14
C ALA A 59 22.38 -20.90 -30.90
N ILE A 60 22.75 -21.20 -29.66
CA ILE A 60 23.23 -22.51 -29.24
C ILE A 60 22.08 -23.25 -28.57
N ALA A 61 21.51 -24.22 -29.29
CA ALA A 61 20.37 -25.03 -28.87
C ALA A 61 20.82 -26.49 -28.67
N GLY A 62 20.78 -26.95 -27.42
CA GLY A 62 21.34 -28.26 -27.04
C GLY A 62 22.84 -28.34 -27.29
N SER A 63 23.24 -29.01 -28.38
CA SER A 63 24.63 -29.15 -28.83
C SER A 63 24.87 -28.66 -30.27
N GLU A 64 23.93 -27.90 -30.83
CA GLU A 64 23.94 -27.44 -32.22
C GLU A 64 23.85 -25.91 -32.32
N GLU A 65 24.42 -25.36 -33.38
CA GLU A 65 24.42 -23.92 -33.66
C GLU A 65 23.44 -23.56 -34.78
N TYR A 66 22.60 -22.56 -34.51
CA TYR A 66 21.52 -22.10 -35.38
C TYR A 66 21.78 -20.63 -35.78
N PRO A 67 22.50 -20.37 -36.88
CA PRO A 67 22.84 -19.02 -37.32
C PRO A 67 21.63 -18.32 -37.95
N ALA A 68 21.39 -17.06 -37.57
CA ALA A 68 20.23 -16.28 -38.03
C ALA A 68 20.26 -15.91 -39.53
N SER A 69 21.44 -16.04 -40.16
CA SER A 69 21.72 -16.00 -41.59
C SER A 69 23.06 -16.69 -41.86
N ASP A 70 23.41 -16.89 -43.14
CA ASP A 70 24.81 -17.17 -43.50
C ASP A 70 25.71 -15.92 -43.27
N TRP A 71 27.01 -16.10 -43.44
CA TRP A 71 28.01 -15.06 -43.21
C TRP A 71 27.93 -13.88 -44.20
N ALA A 72 27.40 -14.06 -45.42
CA ALA A 72 27.16 -12.96 -46.34
C ALA A 72 25.80 -12.29 -46.05
N GLY A 73 24.76 -13.08 -45.78
CA GLY A 73 23.42 -12.61 -45.44
C GLY A 73 23.35 -11.68 -44.22
N ALA A 74 24.33 -11.72 -43.31
CA ALA A 74 24.40 -10.82 -42.16
C ALA A 74 24.57 -9.34 -42.54
N ILE A 75 25.01 -9.01 -43.77
CA ILE A 75 25.17 -7.61 -44.23
C ILE A 75 23.86 -7.13 -44.86
N ASN A 76 22.79 -7.03 -44.04
CA ASN A 76 21.49 -6.50 -44.48
C ASN A 76 20.73 -5.76 -43.37
N ALA A 77 19.61 -5.12 -43.70
CA ALA A 77 18.80 -4.30 -42.80
C ALA A 77 18.30 -5.02 -41.52
N LYS A 78 17.99 -6.33 -41.56
CA LYS A 78 17.61 -7.15 -40.38
C LYS A 78 18.70 -7.13 -39.29
N PHE A 79 19.95 -7.03 -39.70
CA PHE A 79 21.13 -7.21 -38.85
C PHE A 79 21.93 -5.92 -38.62
N LYS A 80 21.48 -4.79 -39.19
CA LYS A 80 22.18 -3.52 -39.02
C LYS A 80 22.05 -3.02 -37.58
N MET A 81 23.19 -2.79 -36.95
CA MET A 81 23.27 -2.30 -35.57
C MET A 81 23.09 -0.78 -35.52
N THR A 82 22.51 -0.27 -34.44
CA THR A 82 22.43 1.16 -34.15
C THR A 82 23.54 1.56 -33.18
N GLY A 83 24.30 2.60 -33.50
CA GLY A 83 25.40 3.07 -32.65
C GLY A 83 26.57 3.64 -33.45
N SER A 84 27.63 4.03 -32.74
CA SER A 84 28.84 4.66 -33.27
C SER A 84 29.90 4.76 -32.16
N GLY A 85 31.17 5.02 -32.50
CA GLY A 85 32.20 5.28 -31.49
C GLY A 85 32.55 4.02 -30.68
N GLY A 86 32.46 2.85 -31.30
CA GLY A 86 32.73 1.56 -30.65
C GLY A 86 31.60 0.99 -29.80
N THR A 87 30.42 1.62 -29.75
CA THR A 87 29.24 1.06 -29.05
C THR A 87 28.12 0.80 -30.06
N TYR A 88 27.67 -0.46 -30.16
CA TYR A 88 26.72 -0.92 -31.18
C TYR A 88 25.65 -1.83 -30.59
N THR A 89 24.39 -1.52 -30.84
CA THR A 89 23.23 -2.26 -30.31
C THR A 89 22.43 -2.92 -31.43
N ILE A 90 21.99 -4.15 -31.22
CA ILE A 90 20.96 -4.83 -32.03
C ILE A 90 19.76 -5.17 -31.14
N LYS A 91 18.55 -5.12 -31.70
CA LYS A 91 17.29 -5.46 -31.03
C LYS A 91 16.67 -6.68 -31.69
N VAL A 92 16.19 -7.63 -30.90
CA VAL A 92 15.53 -8.86 -31.37
C VAL A 92 14.16 -8.93 -30.70
N SER A 93 13.09 -8.87 -31.50
CA SER A 93 11.71 -8.81 -30.98
C SER A 93 11.16 -10.17 -30.54
N ASP A 94 11.63 -11.26 -31.15
CA ASP A 94 11.32 -12.64 -30.82
C ASP A 94 12.52 -13.51 -31.20
N LEU A 95 12.97 -14.36 -30.28
CA LEU A 95 14.12 -15.23 -30.52
C LEU A 95 13.78 -16.30 -31.57
N MET A 96 12.60 -16.92 -31.48
CA MET A 96 12.26 -18.09 -32.29
C MET A 96 12.27 -17.77 -33.80
N SER A 97 11.55 -16.74 -34.22
CA SER A 97 11.50 -16.31 -35.63
C SER A 97 12.77 -15.60 -36.10
N PHE A 98 13.54 -14.97 -35.22
CA PHE A 98 14.79 -14.31 -35.61
C PHE A 98 15.88 -15.31 -36.00
N TYR A 99 16.01 -16.43 -35.27
CA TYR A 99 16.96 -17.51 -35.57
C TYR A 99 16.35 -18.67 -36.41
N GLY A 100 15.03 -18.66 -36.65
CA GLY A 100 14.36 -19.68 -37.45
C GLY A 100 14.16 -21.02 -36.73
N LEU A 101 14.04 -20.98 -35.40
CA LEU A 101 13.92 -22.17 -34.55
C LEU A 101 12.49 -22.74 -34.54
N THR A 102 12.39 -24.04 -34.24
CA THR A 102 11.16 -24.67 -33.74
C THR A 102 11.03 -24.49 -32.22
N GLU A 103 9.83 -24.71 -31.68
CA GLU A 103 9.58 -24.63 -30.22
C GLU A 103 10.49 -25.61 -29.43
N ALA A 104 10.66 -26.84 -29.91
CA ALA A 104 11.53 -27.84 -29.28
C ALA A 104 13.02 -27.45 -29.30
N GLN A 105 13.47 -26.68 -30.31
CA GLN A 105 14.82 -26.11 -30.31
C GLN A 105 14.91 -24.93 -29.33
N LEU A 106 13.89 -24.04 -29.32
CA LEU A 106 13.81 -22.88 -28.42
C LEU A 106 13.99 -23.28 -26.95
N GLU A 107 13.30 -24.34 -26.50
CA GLU A 107 13.39 -24.88 -25.13
C GLU A 107 14.81 -25.31 -24.73
N THR A 108 15.66 -25.64 -25.70
CA THR A 108 17.06 -26.07 -25.49
C THR A 108 18.09 -24.97 -25.70
N VAL A 109 17.67 -23.74 -26.05
CA VAL A 109 18.60 -22.60 -26.18
C VAL A 109 19.20 -22.25 -24.82
N THR A 110 20.52 -22.17 -24.77
CA THR A 110 21.28 -21.80 -23.54
C THR A 110 22.18 -20.59 -23.73
N LYS A 111 22.57 -20.28 -24.97
CA LYS A 111 23.41 -19.11 -25.30
C LYS A 111 23.05 -18.54 -26.67
N LEU A 112 23.39 -17.27 -26.87
CA LEU A 112 23.44 -16.61 -28.18
C LEU A 112 24.86 -16.07 -28.41
N GLY A 113 25.45 -16.35 -29.57
CA GLY A 113 26.72 -15.78 -30.02
C GLY A 113 26.49 -14.60 -30.95
N PHE A 114 27.34 -13.58 -30.85
CA PHE A 114 27.26 -12.34 -31.64
C PHE A 114 28.65 -11.86 -32.06
N ILE A 115 28.75 -11.35 -33.29
CA ILE A 115 29.92 -10.68 -33.84
C ILE A 115 29.46 -9.37 -34.50
N ALA A 116 29.95 -8.23 -34.01
CA ALA A 116 29.77 -6.95 -34.69
C ALA A 116 30.81 -6.84 -35.83
N ARG A 117 30.41 -6.31 -36.99
CA ARG A 117 31.27 -6.27 -38.19
C ARG A 117 30.89 -5.21 -39.21
N THR A 118 31.85 -4.81 -40.04
CA THR A 118 31.64 -3.88 -41.16
C THR A 118 31.36 -4.62 -42.47
N SER A 119 30.79 -3.90 -43.44
CA SER A 119 30.69 -4.36 -44.84
C SER A 119 32.06 -4.54 -45.52
N SER A 120 33.13 -3.92 -44.99
CA SER A 120 34.52 -4.10 -45.41
C SER A 120 35.23 -5.31 -44.78
N GLY A 121 34.56 -6.10 -43.92
CA GLY A 121 35.09 -7.35 -43.37
C GLY A 121 35.87 -7.24 -42.05
N ARG A 122 35.91 -6.06 -41.43
CA ARG A 122 36.41 -5.92 -40.05
C ARG A 122 35.38 -6.50 -39.08
N GLN A 123 35.80 -7.20 -38.03
CA GLN A 123 34.92 -7.88 -37.09
C GLN A 123 35.44 -7.84 -35.65
N THR A 124 34.55 -8.03 -34.68
CA THR A 124 34.93 -8.36 -33.29
C THR A 124 35.31 -9.84 -33.15
N ALA A 125 35.88 -10.18 -32.00
CA ALA A 125 35.84 -11.55 -31.50
C ALA A 125 34.41 -11.94 -31.07
N ASP A 126 34.17 -13.24 -30.93
CA ASP A 126 32.90 -13.84 -30.52
C ASP A 126 32.45 -13.34 -29.15
N CYS A 127 31.26 -12.74 -29.10
CA CYS A 127 30.63 -12.29 -27.87
C CYS A 127 29.45 -13.19 -27.52
N MET A 128 29.45 -13.80 -26.33
CA MET A 128 28.41 -14.73 -25.89
C MET A 128 27.48 -14.09 -24.85
N ALA A 129 26.18 -14.31 -24.99
CA ALA A 129 25.16 -14.01 -23.98
C ALA A 129 24.52 -15.31 -23.47
N GLU A 130 24.32 -15.43 -22.15
CA GLU A 130 23.56 -16.54 -21.57
C GLU A 130 22.05 -16.34 -21.80
N VAL A 131 21.33 -17.43 -22.04
CA VAL A 131 19.87 -17.47 -22.18
C VAL A 131 19.27 -18.32 -21.07
N ILE A 132 18.22 -17.81 -20.42
CA ILE A 132 17.34 -18.55 -19.52
C ILE A 132 15.97 -18.75 -20.16
N GLN A 133 15.32 -19.88 -19.86
CA GLN A 133 14.03 -20.23 -20.44
C GLN A 133 12.90 -19.45 -19.77
N GLY A 134 12.10 -18.75 -20.57
CA GLY A 134 10.90 -18.04 -20.09
C GLY A 134 9.76 -19.02 -19.78
N ARG A 135 9.06 -18.78 -18.67
CA ARG A 135 8.20 -19.80 -18.04
C ARG A 135 6.78 -19.86 -18.64
N LYS A 136 6.63 -20.29 -19.90
CA LYS A 136 5.32 -20.35 -20.62
C LYS A 136 4.20 -21.15 -19.92
N ASN A 137 4.56 -22.06 -18.99
CA ASN A 137 3.63 -22.88 -18.21
C ASN A 137 3.70 -22.57 -16.70
N ALA A 138 4.02 -21.33 -16.33
CA ALA A 138 3.97 -20.87 -14.93
C ALA A 138 2.58 -20.36 -14.53
N TYR A 139 2.31 -20.45 -13.23
CA TYR A 139 1.08 -19.95 -12.60
C TYR A 139 -0.19 -20.51 -13.28
N SER A 140 -1.27 -19.71 -13.33
CA SER A 140 -2.48 -20.02 -14.09
C SER A 140 -2.44 -19.47 -15.54
N GLY A 141 -1.24 -19.37 -16.13
CA GLY A 141 -0.97 -18.99 -17.52
C GLY A 141 -0.23 -17.66 -17.68
N GLY A 142 0.01 -17.28 -18.95
CA GLY A 142 0.76 -16.07 -19.33
C GLY A 142 2.26 -16.28 -19.48
N GLU A 143 2.97 -15.27 -19.98
CA GLU A 143 4.42 -15.32 -20.24
C GLU A 143 5.22 -14.26 -19.44
N GLY A 144 4.55 -13.51 -18.57
CA GLY A 144 5.15 -12.47 -17.73
C GLY A 144 5.50 -11.18 -18.48
N THR A 145 5.00 -10.99 -19.71
CA THR A 145 5.28 -9.79 -20.54
C THR A 145 4.14 -8.77 -20.41
N ALA A 146 4.36 -7.51 -20.81
CA ALA A 146 3.32 -6.49 -20.77
C ALA A 146 2.10 -6.80 -21.66
N GLN A 147 2.26 -7.66 -22.67
CA GLN A 147 1.21 -8.10 -23.59
C GLN A 147 0.62 -9.48 -23.21
N SER A 148 1.33 -10.25 -22.37
CA SER A 148 0.89 -11.55 -21.84
C SER A 148 1.36 -11.68 -20.37
N PRO A 149 0.75 -10.94 -19.42
CA PRO A 149 1.15 -10.99 -18.02
C PRO A 149 0.93 -12.38 -17.42
N PHE A 150 1.71 -12.75 -16.40
CA PHE A 150 1.47 -13.96 -15.63
C PHE A 150 0.14 -13.86 -14.87
N ILE A 151 -0.69 -14.89 -15.01
CA ILE A 151 -2.05 -14.89 -14.50
C ILE A 151 -2.11 -15.65 -13.16
N LEU A 152 -2.53 -14.96 -12.11
CA LEU A 152 -2.62 -15.48 -10.74
C LEU A 152 -4.09 -15.75 -10.40
N LYS A 153 -4.46 -17.00 -10.12
CA LYS A 153 -5.82 -17.43 -9.74
C LYS A 153 -5.87 -18.37 -8.54
N THR A 154 -4.76 -18.99 -8.17
CA THR A 154 -4.69 -20.04 -7.13
C THR A 154 -3.77 -19.66 -5.98
N THR A 155 -3.91 -20.37 -4.86
CA THR A 155 -3.02 -20.24 -3.70
C THR A 155 -1.59 -20.66 -4.08
N GLU A 156 -1.48 -21.72 -4.88
CA GLU A 156 -0.27 -22.26 -5.46
C GLU A 156 0.47 -21.22 -6.32
N ASP A 157 -0.25 -20.38 -7.07
CA ASP A 157 0.35 -19.31 -7.87
C ASP A 157 1.09 -18.27 -6.99
N ILE A 158 0.47 -17.87 -5.87
CA ILE A 158 1.06 -16.90 -4.93
C ILE A 158 2.23 -17.51 -4.17
N ILE A 159 2.15 -18.79 -3.80
CA ILE A 159 3.27 -19.52 -3.19
C ILE A 159 4.44 -19.65 -4.19
N ALA A 160 4.18 -19.98 -5.46
CA ALA A 160 5.19 -20.01 -6.51
C ALA A 160 5.82 -18.63 -6.75
N LEU A 161 5.04 -17.54 -6.68
CA LEU A 161 5.56 -16.17 -6.79
C LEU A 161 6.45 -15.80 -5.59
N SER A 162 6.08 -16.21 -4.37
CA SER A 162 6.91 -15.99 -3.17
C SER A 162 8.26 -16.73 -3.18
N THR A 163 8.46 -17.68 -4.09
CA THR A 163 9.68 -18.49 -4.18
C THR A 163 10.46 -18.33 -5.50
N THR A 164 9.86 -17.75 -6.55
CA THR A 164 10.50 -17.61 -7.87
C THR A 164 11.10 -16.22 -8.09
N SER A 165 12.30 -15.99 -7.55
CA SER A 165 12.93 -14.66 -7.55
C SER A 165 13.34 -14.11 -8.92
N MET A 166 13.45 -14.95 -9.95
CA MET A 166 13.67 -14.49 -11.33
C MET A 166 12.46 -13.72 -11.90
N ASP A 167 11.25 -14.02 -11.43
CA ASP A 167 10.02 -13.36 -11.88
C ASP A 167 9.73 -12.07 -11.09
N TRP A 168 10.66 -11.64 -10.23
CA TRP A 168 10.57 -10.39 -9.48
C TRP A 168 11.14 -9.18 -10.24
N ALA A 169 11.67 -9.36 -11.45
CA ALA A 169 12.31 -8.30 -12.25
C ALA A 169 11.33 -7.24 -12.76
N GLU A 170 11.85 -6.04 -13.05
CA GLU A 170 11.08 -4.85 -13.47
C GLU A 170 10.37 -4.99 -14.82
N ASP A 171 10.83 -5.92 -15.66
CA ASP A 171 10.25 -6.26 -16.96
C ASP A 171 9.26 -7.44 -16.88
N VAL A 172 8.86 -7.86 -15.67
CA VAL A 172 7.86 -8.90 -15.41
C VAL A 172 6.53 -8.29 -14.99
N TYR A 173 5.44 -8.86 -15.52
CA TYR A 173 4.07 -8.37 -15.35
C TYR A 173 3.17 -9.50 -14.84
N PHE A 174 2.30 -9.17 -13.88
CA PHE A 174 1.32 -10.06 -13.26
C PHE A 174 -0.06 -9.43 -13.26
N GLU A 175 -1.07 -10.25 -13.53
CA GLU A 175 -2.48 -9.89 -13.37
C GLU A 175 -3.22 -10.96 -12.53
N MET A 176 -4.02 -10.53 -11.56
CA MET A 176 -4.93 -11.46 -10.88
C MET A 176 -6.15 -11.76 -11.76
N GLY A 177 -6.53 -13.03 -11.82
CA GLY A 177 -7.71 -13.53 -12.55
C GLY A 177 -8.81 -14.12 -11.65
N ALA A 178 -8.63 -14.08 -10.34
CA ALA A 178 -9.59 -14.48 -9.32
C ALA A 178 -9.22 -13.86 -7.96
N ASP A 179 -10.17 -13.85 -7.01
CA ASP A 179 -9.84 -13.69 -5.59
C ASP A 179 -9.11 -14.96 -5.10
N ILE A 180 -8.01 -14.79 -4.37
CA ILE A 180 -7.15 -15.91 -3.93
C ILE A 180 -7.18 -16.02 -2.41
N ASN A 181 -7.44 -17.21 -1.87
CA ASN A 181 -7.32 -17.51 -0.45
C ASN A 181 -5.88 -17.96 -0.12
N VAL A 182 -5.03 -17.04 0.33
CA VAL A 182 -3.57 -17.25 0.37
C VAL A 182 -3.13 -18.18 1.50
N GLY A 183 -3.72 -18.07 2.70
CA GLY A 183 -3.26 -18.82 3.87
C GLY A 183 -1.84 -18.43 4.29
N GLU A 184 -1.09 -19.37 4.89
CA GLU A 184 0.27 -19.15 5.39
C GLU A 184 1.31 -19.18 4.28
N PHE A 185 2.12 -18.12 4.15
CA PHE A 185 3.25 -18.08 3.22
C PHE A 185 4.33 -17.07 3.64
N ASN A 186 5.49 -17.13 2.99
CA ASN A 186 6.69 -16.37 3.38
C ASN A 186 6.67 -14.87 2.99
N GLY A 187 5.66 -14.40 2.24
CA GLY A 187 5.66 -13.08 1.58
C GLY A 187 6.57 -13.01 0.35
N ILE A 188 6.31 -12.06 -0.55
CA ILE A 188 7.02 -11.89 -1.83
C ILE A 188 8.22 -10.94 -1.67
N GLY A 189 9.38 -11.30 -2.23
CA GLY A 189 10.59 -10.48 -2.13
C GLY A 189 11.28 -10.57 -0.76
N THR A 190 12.44 -9.93 -0.66
CA THR A 190 13.21 -9.72 0.59
C THR A 190 13.97 -8.39 0.51
N LYS A 191 14.44 -7.83 1.64
CA LYS A 191 15.19 -6.57 1.62
C LYS A 191 16.51 -6.61 0.84
N SER A 192 17.08 -7.80 0.60
CA SER A 192 18.28 -8.04 -0.22
C SER A 192 17.98 -8.51 -1.65
N SER A 193 16.72 -8.85 -1.96
CA SER A 193 16.23 -9.21 -3.29
C SER A 193 14.75 -8.79 -3.35
N PRO A 194 14.48 -7.48 -3.53
CA PRO A 194 13.13 -6.93 -3.45
C PRO A 194 12.33 -7.24 -4.72
N PHE A 195 11.01 -7.21 -4.61
CA PHE A 195 10.14 -7.26 -5.78
C PHE A 195 10.22 -5.95 -6.57
N LYS A 196 10.38 -6.05 -7.88
CA LYS A 196 10.53 -4.93 -8.83
C LYS A 196 9.51 -4.92 -9.96
N GLY A 197 8.79 -6.03 -10.15
CA GLY A 197 7.84 -6.20 -11.24
C GLY A 197 6.55 -5.41 -11.08
N ASN A 198 5.64 -5.66 -12.02
CA ASN A 198 4.37 -4.97 -12.16
C ASN A 198 3.25 -5.94 -11.75
N PHE A 199 2.47 -5.59 -10.73
CA PHE A 199 1.40 -6.41 -10.19
C PHE A 199 0.08 -5.63 -10.25
N ASP A 200 -0.86 -6.09 -11.07
CA ASP A 200 -2.22 -5.54 -11.14
C ASP A 200 -3.23 -6.56 -10.58
N GLY A 201 -3.83 -6.21 -9.44
CA GLY A 201 -4.87 -7.01 -8.82
C GLY A 201 -6.17 -7.04 -9.63
N LYS A 202 -6.35 -6.21 -10.65
CA LYS A 202 -7.54 -6.18 -11.53
C LYS A 202 -8.89 -6.05 -10.77
N GLY A 203 -8.85 -5.57 -9.53
CA GLY A 203 -10.02 -5.49 -8.63
C GLY A 203 -10.14 -6.67 -7.65
N PHE A 204 -9.43 -7.77 -7.85
CA PHE A 204 -9.47 -8.95 -6.99
C PHE A 204 -8.73 -8.77 -5.66
N SER A 205 -8.96 -9.71 -4.73
CA SER A 205 -8.38 -9.68 -3.39
C SER A 205 -7.53 -10.92 -3.05
N LEU A 206 -6.43 -10.68 -2.35
CA LEU A 206 -5.61 -11.67 -1.64
C LEU A 206 -6.17 -11.80 -0.21
N LYS A 207 -6.82 -12.93 0.08
CA LYS A 207 -7.67 -13.13 1.27
C LYS A 207 -7.00 -14.07 2.28
N ASN A 208 -7.18 -13.79 3.57
CA ASN A 208 -6.69 -14.59 4.70
C ASN A 208 -5.16 -14.86 4.66
N ALA A 209 -4.39 -13.94 4.10
CA ALA A 209 -2.93 -14.06 4.01
C ALA A 209 -2.30 -14.01 5.41
N THR A 210 -1.52 -15.03 5.77
CA THR A 210 -0.80 -15.12 7.04
C THR A 210 0.70 -15.08 6.76
N VAL A 211 1.40 -14.08 7.29
CA VAL A 211 2.84 -13.86 7.06
C VAL A 211 3.53 -13.56 8.38
N SER A 212 4.63 -14.26 8.66
CA SER A 212 5.37 -14.11 9.92
C SER A 212 6.87 -13.99 9.69
N ASN A 213 7.54 -13.00 10.27
CA ASN A 213 9.01 -12.89 10.24
C ASN A 213 9.60 -12.31 11.54
N THR A 214 10.27 -13.20 12.28
CA THR A 214 10.78 -12.96 13.64
C THR A 214 12.26 -12.54 13.69
N ALA A 215 12.93 -12.39 12.54
CA ALA A 215 14.34 -12.02 12.48
C ALA A 215 14.53 -10.50 12.43
N ILE A 216 15.47 -9.99 13.23
CA ILE A 216 15.82 -8.55 13.28
C ILE A 216 16.36 -8.09 11.92
N GLY A 217 15.87 -6.94 11.44
CA GLY A 217 16.25 -6.33 10.17
C GLY A 217 15.41 -6.79 8.97
N THR A 218 14.56 -7.81 9.14
CA THR A 218 13.64 -8.25 8.09
C THR A 218 12.41 -7.34 7.98
N SER A 219 11.78 -7.40 6.82
CA SER A 219 10.50 -6.75 6.53
C SER A 219 9.44 -7.81 6.23
N THR A 220 8.20 -7.52 6.58
CA THR A 220 7.11 -8.51 6.64
C THR A 220 5.82 -7.94 6.04
N GLY A 221 5.23 -8.66 5.09
CA GLY A 221 3.98 -8.31 4.43
C GLY A 221 3.69 -9.25 3.26
N VAL A 222 2.55 -9.08 2.57
CA VAL A 222 2.28 -9.82 1.32
C VAL A 222 3.43 -9.64 0.32
N PHE A 223 3.95 -8.42 0.21
CA PHE A 223 5.29 -8.13 -0.31
C PHE A 223 6.19 -7.74 0.86
N ASN A 224 7.19 -8.54 1.19
CA ASN A 224 8.14 -8.20 2.26
C ASN A 224 8.92 -6.93 1.92
N ALA A 225 9.38 -6.80 0.67
CA ALA A 225 10.08 -5.59 0.22
C ALA A 225 9.89 -5.32 -1.28
N ILE A 226 9.79 -4.04 -1.63
CA ILE A 226 9.71 -3.56 -3.02
C ILE A 226 10.78 -2.51 -3.35
N GLU A 227 11.23 -2.49 -4.59
CA GLU A 227 12.13 -1.49 -5.18
C GLU A 227 11.78 -1.30 -6.66
N GLY A 228 11.32 -0.12 -7.04
CA GLY A 228 10.88 0.20 -8.41
C GLY A 228 9.50 -0.35 -8.80
N ALA A 229 9.00 -1.37 -8.11
CA ALA A 229 7.75 -2.06 -8.43
C ALA A 229 6.51 -1.15 -8.56
N VAL A 230 5.56 -1.61 -9.37
CA VAL A 230 4.22 -1.04 -9.51
C VAL A 230 3.21 -2.05 -8.98
N ILE A 231 2.53 -1.74 -7.88
CA ILE A 231 1.46 -2.57 -7.30
C ILE A 231 0.16 -1.78 -7.37
N THR A 232 -0.84 -2.34 -8.05
CA THR A 232 -2.11 -1.67 -8.35
C THR A 232 -3.35 -2.53 -8.13
N ASN A 233 -4.49 -1.89 -7.87
CA ASN A 233 -5.86 -2.48 -7.87
C ASN A 233 -6.04 -3.77 -7.05
N VAL A 234 -5.34 -3.93 -5.91
CA VAL A 234 -5.39 -5.15 -5.07
C VAL A 234 -5.86 -4.87 -3.65
N GLY A 235 -6.76 -5.72 -3.15
CA GLY A 235 -7.15 -5.76 -1.74
C GLY A 235 -6.43 -6.89 -0.98
N VAL A 236 -5.83 -6.58 0.18
CA VAL A 236 -5.29 -7.58 1.13
C VAL A 236 -6.29 -7.76 2.26
N VAL A 237 -7.14 -8.77 2.16
CA VAL A 237 -8.37 -8.88 2.95
C VAL A 237 -8.20 -9.88 4.08
N ASP A 238 -8.52 -9.42 5.28
CA ASP A 238 -8.57 -10.17 6.54
C ASP A 238 -7.25 -10.93 6.81
N ALA A 239 -6.12 -10.27 6.52
CA ALA A 239 -4.78 -10.81 6.67
C ALA A 239 -4.29 -10.77 8.12
N THR A 240 -3.32 -11.61 8.46
CA THR A 240 -2.65 -11.66 9.77
C THR A 240 -1.14 -11.59 9.55
N VAL A 241 -0.55 -10.40 9.78
CA VAL A 241 0.88 -10.17 9.52
C VAL A 241 1.61 -9.87 10.83
N SER A 242 2.62 -10.67 11.16
CA SER A 242 3.40 -10.57 12.41
C SER A 242 4.89 -10.42 12.09
N GLY A 243 5.43 -9.23 12.29
CA GLY A 243 6.78 -8.89 11.82
C GLY A 243 7.61 -8.15 12.86
N THR A 244 8.93 -8.31 12.76
CA THR A 244 9.86 -7.67 13.70
C THR A 244 10.10 -6.21 13.36
N THR A 245 10.88 -5.92 12.31
CA THR A 245 11.44 -4.56 12.12
C THR A 245 10.60 -3.66 11.23
N PHE A 246 10.12 -4.14 10.08
CA PHE A 246 9.27 -3.34 9.18
C PHE A 246 8.03 -4.16 8.78
N THR A 247 6.87 -3.84 9.34
CA THR A 247 5.67 -4.69 9.22
C THR A 247 4.51 -3.93 8.58
N GLY A 248 3.91 -4.46 7.52
CA GLY A 248 2.65 -3.96 6.99
C GLY A 248 1.91 -4.97 6.13
N ALA A 249 0.58 -4.89 6.06
CA ALA A 249 -0.23 -5.95 5.46
C ALA A 249 0.12 -6.19 3.98
N LEU A 250 0.21 -5.12 3.18
CA LEU A 250 0.59 -5.20 1.77
C LEU A 250 2.11 -5.15 1.59
N VAL A 251 2.81 -4.18 2.22
CA VAL A 251 4.26 -4.00 2.03
C VAL A 251 5.02 -3.85 3.35
N GLY A 252 6.00 -4.70 3.61
CA GLY A 252 6.89 -4.54 4.77
C GLY A 252 7.82 -3.32 4.64
N TYR A 253 8.54 -3.22 3.53
CA TYR A 253 9.53 -2.16 3.27
C TYR A 253 9.49 -1.69 1.81
N ALA A 254 9.13 -0.44 1.56
CA ALA A 254 9.09 0.14 0.21
C ALA A 254 10.30 1.06 -0.01
N ALA A 255 11.30 0.58 -0.75
CA ALA A 255 12.49 1.38 -1.09
C ALA A 255 12.14 2.50 -2.09
N SER A 256 11.39 2.13 -3.13
CA SER A 256 10.95 2.98 -4.24
C SER A 256 9.83 2.25 -5.01
N GLY A 257 9.16 2.94 -5.94
CA GLY A 257 8.08 2.37 -6.76
C GLY A 257 6.75 3.10 -6.57
N ARG A 258 5.64 2.44 -6.94
CA ARG A 258 4.27 2.96 -6.82
C ARG A 258 3.33 1.92 -6.24
N VAL A 259 2.56 2.31 -5.21
CA VAL A 259 1.49 1.52 -4.60
C VAL A 259 0.21 2.34 -4.74
N GLU A 260 -0.71 1.91 -5.59
CA GLU A 260 -1.80 2.76 -6.10
C GLU A 260 -3.12 2.00 -6.20
N ARG A 261 -4.22 2.54 -5.65
CA ARG A 261 -5.53 1.84 -5.64
C ARG A 261 -5.47 0.49 -4.94
N CYS A 262 -4.87 0.45 -3.75
CA CYS A 262 -4.74 -0.75 -2.93
C CYS A 262 -5.35 -0.55 -1.53
N PHE A 263 -5.84 -1.61 -0.91
CA PHE A 263 -6.35 -1.56 0.47
C PHE A 263 -5.96 -2.78 1.31
N SER A 264 -6.11 -2.67 2.63
CA SER A 264 -5.91 -3.78 3.58
C SER A 264 -6.95 -3.84 4.70
N SER A 265 -7.27 -5.05 5.15
CA SER A 265 -8.02 -5.36 6.37
C SER A 265 -7.39 -6.54 7.14
N GLY A 266 -7.80 -6.74 8.39
CA GLY A 266 -7.27 -7.79 9.27
C GLY A 266 -6.42 -7.21 10.41
N SER A 267 -5.25 -7.80 10.67
CA SER A 267 -4.36 -7.42 11.77
C SER A 267 -2.88 -7.37 11.38
N VAL A 268 -2.17 -6.37 11.91
CA VAL A 268 -0.74 -6.15 11.73
C VAL A 268 -0.08 -6.00 13.10
N THR A 269 0.82 -6.90 13.44
CA THR A 269 1.57 -6.90 14.71
C THR A 269 3.05 -6.64 14.45
N GLY A 270 3.56 -5.51 14.93
CA GLY A 270 4.98 -5.18 15.00
C GLY A 270 5.57 -5.47 16.38
N SER A 271 6.88 -5.71 16.44
CA SER A 271 7.62 -5.83 17.71
C SER A 271 8.92 -5.00 17.77
N SER A 272 9.27 -4.30 16.68
CA SER A 272 10.37 -3.35 16.57
C SER A 272 10.01 -2.19 15.60
N ILE A 273 11.01 -1.52 15.01
CA ILE A 273 11.03 -0.17 14.42
C ILE A 273 9.70 0.41 13.89
N CYS A 274 8.95 -0.28 13.01
CA CYS A 274 7.64 0.25 12.62
C CYS A 274 6.62 -0.78 12.13
N ALA A 275 5.35 -0.47 12.42
CA ALA A 275 4.17 -1.19 11.94
C ALA A 275 3.17 -0.23 11.29
N GLY A 276 2.64 -0.60 10.12
CA GLY A 276 1.58 0.14 9.45
C GLY A 276 0.52 -0.75 8.82
N GLY A 277 -0.75 -0.34 8.86
CA GLY A 277 -1.84 -1.20 8.40
C GLY A 277 -1.76 -1.60 6.93
N LEU A 278 -1.17 -0.76 6.06
CA LEU A 278 -0.85 -1.09 4.67
C LEU A 278 0.67 -1.28 4.45
N ILE A 279 1.51 -0.37 4.97
CA ILE A 279 2.96 -0.35 4.73
C ILE A 279 3.77 -0.15 6.03
N GLY A 280 4.86 -0.92 6.23
CA GLY A 280 5.78 -0.76 7.36
C GLY A 280 6.62 0.54 7.29
N GLU A 281 7.71 0.54 6.52
CA GLU A 281 8.47 1.76 6.18
C GLU A 281 8.35 2.07 4.69
N ASN A 282 7.82 3.26 4.35
CA ASN A 282 7.96 3.85 3.02
C ASN A 282 9.20 4.75 2.98
N VAL A 283 10.24 4.34 2.27
CA VAL A 283 11.50 5.09 2.13
C VAL A 283 11.46 6.05 0.94
N GLY A 284 10.78 5.69 -0.15
CA GLY A 284 10.81 6.47 -1.39
C GLY A 284 9.79 6.06 -2.46
N ALA A 285 8.78 5.26 -2.12
CA ALA A 285 7.67 4.96 -3.01
C ALA A 285 6.61 6.07 -2.97
N THR A 286 5.84 6.18 -4.06
CA THR A 286 4.59 6.95 -4.09
C THR A 286 3.44 6.03 -3.69
N VAL A 287 2.71 6.40 -2.65
CA VAL A 287 1.52 5.71 -2.16
C VAL A 287 0.31 6.59 -2.45
N SER A 288 -0.59 6.14 -3.32
CA SER A 288 -1.72 6.97 -3.76
C SER A 288 -3.04 6.24 -3.82
N ASP A 289 -4.13 6.92 -3.47
CA ASP A 289 -5.48 6.39 -3.63
C ASP A 289 -5.61 5.03 -2.92
N CYS A 290 -5.17 4.97 -1.66
CA CYS A 290 -4.96 3.74 -0.88
C CYS A 290 -5.57 3.86 0.52
N TYR A 291 -6.00 2.74 1.12
CA TYR A 291 -6.52 2.78 2.50
C TYR A 291 -6.25 1.53 3.35
N SER A 292 -6.53 1.62 4.65
CA SER A 292 -6.36 0.50 5.60
C SER A 292 -7.42 0.52 6.70
N THR A 293 -8.11 -0.61 6.87
CA THR A 293 -8.98 -0.90 8.02
C THR A 293 -8.32 -1.85 9.02
N ALA A 294 -7.11 -2.33 8.72
CA ALA A 294 -6.41 -3.31 9.54
C ALA A 294 -6.05 -2.75 10.93
N ALA A 295 -6.29 -3.55 11.98
CA ALA A 295 -5.88 -3.19 13.33
C ALA A 295 -4.35 -3.32 13.47
N VAL A 296 -3.69 -2.28 13.98
CA VAL A 296 -2.22 -2.20 14.06
C VAL A 296 -1.78 -2.20 15.52
N THR A 297 -0.90 -3.12 15.89
CA THR A 297 -0.35 -3.25 17.25
C THR A 297 1.18 -3.27 17.21
N ASN A 298 1.83 -2.37 17.94
CA ASN A 298 3.27 -2.41 18.22
C ASN A 298 3.53 -1.83 19.61
N THR A 299 3.80 -2.70 20.58
CA THR A 299 3.87 -2.36 22.01
C THR A 299 5.30 -2.11 22.51
N ASN A 300 6.30 -2.13 21.63
CA ASN A 300 7.70 -2.27 22.03
C ASN A 300 8.66 -1.22 21.43
N ASP A 301 8.37 -0.65 20.26
CA ASP A 301 9.33 0.20 19.54
C ASP A 301 8.66 1.30 18.68
N TYR A 302 9.48 1.99 17.88
CA TYR A 302 9.33 3.36 17.42
C TYR A 302 7.96 3.77 16.85
N ALA A 303 7.61 3.46 15.58
CA ALA A 303 6.50 4.15 14.90
C ALA A 303 5.33 3.25 14.48
N THR A 304 4.11 3.70 14.77
CA THR A 304 2.87 2.94 14.50
C THR A 304 1.82 3.80 13.83
N GLY A 305 1.35 3.40 12.64
CA GLY A 305 0.35 4.17 11.88
C GLY A 305 -0.75 3.32 11.24
N GLY A 306 -1.97 3.85 11.15
CA GLY A 306 -3.09 3.08 10.60
C GLY A 306 -2.94 2.73 9.12
N LEU A 307 -2.22 3.55 8.34
CA LEU A 307 -1.82 3.25 6.96
C LEU A 307 -0.34 2.91 6.86
N ILE A 308 0.55 3.79 7.35
CA ILE A 308 2.01 3.61 7.23
C ILE A 308 2.68 3.80 8.58
N GLY A 309 3.53 2.85 8.99
CA GLY A 309 4.30 2.99 10.24
C GLY A 309 5.25 4.18 10.18
N LYS A 310 6.05 4.26 9.12
CA LYS A 310 7.03 5.35 8.93
C LYS A 310 7.12 5.77 7.46
N ASN A 311 7.03 7.08 7.19
CA ASN A 311 7.06 7.63 5.84
C ASN A 311 8.23 8.60 5.62
N LYS A 312 8.89 8.47 4.47
CA LYS A 312 9.84 9.41 3.86
C LYS A 312 9.48 9.73 2.40
N GLY A 313 8.66 8.88 1.77
CA GLY A 313 8.18 9.07 0.39
C GLY A 313 6.98 10.01 0.30
N VAL A 314 6.20 9.82 -0.76
CA VAL A 314 4.98 10.61 -1.04
C VAL A 314 3.75 9.78 -0.74
N VAL A 315 2.81 10.35 0.02
CA VAL A 315 1.48 9.77 0.30
C VAL A 315 0.43 10.78 -0.16
N LYS A 316 -0.54 10.37 -0.97
CA LYS A 316 -1.65 11.24 -1.39
C LYS A 316 -2.99 10.50 -1.48
N ASN A 317 -4.10 11.19 -1.26
CA ASN A 317 -5.45 10.61 -1.42
C ASN A 317 -5.61 9.31 -0.61
N THR A 318 -5.35 9.32 0.69
CA THR A 318 -5.39 8.08 1.50
C THR A 318 -6.18 8.22 2.78
N TYR A 319 -6.61 7.09 3.35
CA TYR A 319 -7.15 7.09 4.70
C TYR A 319 -6.85 5.82 5.51
N ALA A 320 -7.04 5.91 6.82
CA ALA A 320 -7.01 4.76 7.72
C ALA A 320 -8.15 4.82 8.73
N SER A 321 -8.66 3.65 9.09
CA SER A 321 -9.79 3.47 10.01
C SER A 321 -9.58 2.38 11.07
N GLY A 322 -8.56 1.52 10.91
CA GLY A 322 -8.24 0.48 11.87
C GLY A 322 -7.79 1.03 13.24
N LYS A 323 -8.09 0.27 14.31
CA LYS A 323 -7.61 0.54 15.68
C LYS A 323 -6.09 0.46 15.76
N ILE A 324 -5.48 1.38 16.51
CA ILE A 324 -4.03 1.44 16.74
C ILE A 324 -3.70 1.18 18.22
N THR A 325 -2.66 0.38 18.48
CA THR A 325 -1.99 0.22 19.78
C THR A 325 -0.47 0.42 19.59
N ALA A 326 0.17 1.37 20.29
CA ALA A 326 1.48 1.93 19.92
C ALA A 326 2.34 2.35 21.15
N TYR A 327 3.69 2.52 21.05
CA TYR A 327 4.55 2.53 22.27
C TYR A 327 5.87 3.48 22.67
N ASN A 328 5.66 4.36 21.56
CA ASN A 328 6.03 5.70 20.97
C ASN A 328 5.09 6.10 19.78
N TYR A 329 5.33 7.30 19.18
CA TYR A 329 5.01 7.72 17.79
C TYR A 329 3.78 7.05 17.16
N ALA A 330 2.61 7.43 17.66
CA ALA A 330 1.31 6.91 17.25
C ALA A 330 0.55 7.93 16.39
N GLY A 331 0.17 7.57 15.17
CA GLY A 331 -0.60 8.45 14.28
C GLY A 331 -1.70 7.72 13.52
N GLY A 332 -2.91 8.26 13.49
CA GLY A 332 -4.05 7.61 12.85
C GLY A 332 -3.78 7.18 11.39
N LEU A 333 -3.12 8.02 10.61
CA LEU A 333 -2.63 7.67 9.27
C LEU A 333 -1.17 7.21 9.27
N ILE A 334 -0.26 8.01 9.85
CA ILE A 334 1.20 7.83 9.74
C ILE A 334 1.86 7.85 11.13
N GLY A 335 2.61 6.82 11.52
CA GLY A 335 3.29 6.79 12.82
C GLY A 335 4.38 7.86 12.94
N ALA A 336 5.34 7.88 12.01
CA ALA A 336 6.35 8.93 11.94
C ALA A 336 6.56 9.40 10.48
N ASN A 337 6.29 10.68 10.21
CA ASN A 337 6.51 11.30 8.90
C ASN A 337 7.81 12.11 8.83
N TYR A 338 8.50 11.95 7.69
CA TYR A 338 9.68 12.67 7.23
C TYR A 338 9.62 12.90 5.70
N GLY A 339 8.43 12.76 5.11
CA GLY A 339 8.15 12.90 3.69
C GLY A 339 6.92 13.78 3.45
N THR A 340 6.31 13.65 2.28
CA THR A 340 5.11 14.43 1.91
C THR A 340 3.85 13.61 2.09
N VAL A 341 2.83 14.20 2.73
CA VAL A 341 1.48 13.65 2.86
C VAL A 341 0.47 14.69 2.39
N SER A 342 -0.49 14.33 1.55
CA SER A 342 -1.50 15.29 1.08
C SER A 342 -2.87 14.70 0.79
N ALA A 343 -3.92 15.50 0.90
CA ALA A 343 -5.28 15.10 0.56
C ALA A 343 -5.75 13.82 1.29
N SER A 344 -5.44 13.65 2.58
CA SER A 344 -5.65 12.39 3.31
C SER A 344 -6.45 12.56 4.60
N ALA A 345 -7.14 11.50 5.02
CA ALA A 345 -8.03 11.48 6.18
C ALA A 345 -7.61 10.42 7.23
N ALA A 346 -7.78 10.71 8.52
CA ALA A 346 -7.65 9.71 9.59
C ALA A 346 -8.96 9.56 10.36
N ILE A 347 -9.56 8.37 10.29
CA ILE A 347 -10.90 8.04 10.82
C ILE A 347 -10.87 6.77 11.70
N ASN A 348 -9.74 6.56 12.38
CA ASN A 348 -9.44 5.37 13.18
C ASN A 348 -10.44 5.15 14.33
N ALA A 349 -10.90 3.92 14.49
CA ALA A 349 -11.79 3.51 15.59
C ALA A 349 -11.21 3.79 16.99
N SER A 350 -9.88 3.81 17.14
CA SER A 350 -9.19 4.32 18.34
C SER A 350 -7.67 4.38 18.16
N ILE A 351 -7.00 5.20 18.95
CA ILE A 351 -5.55 5.16 19.18
C ILE A 351 -5.28 4.94 20.67
N MET A 352 -4.57 3.87 21.00
CA MET A 352 -4.34 3.40 22.37
C MET A 352 -2.81 3.30 22.66
N PRO A 353 -2.18 4.35 23.23
CA PRO A 353 -0.81 4.25 23.71
C PRO A 353 -0.64 3.22 24.84
N THR A 354 0.58 2.68 24.99
CA THR A 354 0.93 1.79 26.11
C THR A 354 1.98 2.33 27.08
N SER A 355 2.36 3.62 27.00
CA SER A 355 2.97 4.36 28.11
C SER A 355 2.63 5.85 28.10
N ASP A 356 2.92 6.51 29.21
CA ASP A 356 2.88 7.97 29.32
C ASP A 356 4.05 8.62 28.56
N GLY A 357 3.90 9.91 28.18
CA GLY A 357 4.97 10.72 27.57
C GLY A 357 5.24 10.51 26.07
N MET A 358 4.30 9.88 25.35
CA MET A 358 4.44 9.54 23.93
C MET A 358 4.13 10.69 22.97
N TYR A 359 4.78 10.65 21.80
CA TYR A 359 4.31 11.40 20.62
C TYR A 359 3.05 10.71 20.06
N ILE A 360 1.88 11.34 20.19
CA ILE A 360 0.59 10.81 19.71
C ILE A 360 -0.20 11.93 19.03
N ALA A 361 -0.84 11.67 17.90
CA ALA A 361 -1.96 12.49 17.42
C ALA A 361 -2.90 11.71 16.49
N ARG A 362 -4.08 12.28 16.22
CA ARG A 362 -5.11 11.68 15.36
C ARG A 362 -4.68 11.43 13.92
N PHE A 363 -3.66 12.12 13.42
CA PHE A 363 -3.22 12.00 12.02
C PHE A 363 -1.80 11.47 11.87
N GLY A 364 -0.81 12.23 12.34
CA GLY A 364 0.60 11.86 12.25
C GLY A 364 1.26 11.87 13.62
N GLY A 365 1.98 10.82 13.99
CA GLY A 365 2.60 10.71 15.32
C GLY A 365 3.82 11.61 15.54
N ASN A 366 4.13 12.59 14.67
CA ASN A 366 5.19 13.58 14.91
C ASN A 366 4.97 14.92 14.18
N ASN A 367 5.39 16.02 14.81
CA ASN A 367 5.52 17.33 14.17
C ASN A 367 7.01 17.73 14.12
N ASN A 368 7.58 17.85 12.90
CA ASN A 368 9.00 18.16 12.72
C ASN A 368 9.24 18.84 11.35
N ALA A 369 10.40 19.49 11.18
CA ALA A 369 10.70 20.29 9.98
C ALA A 369 10.84 19.51 8.65
N ALA A 370 10.89 18.17 8.69
CA ALA A 370 10.83 17.31 7.50
C ALA A 370 9.43 16.68 7.27
N ASN A 371 8.44 16.98 8.12
CA ASN A 371 7.04 16.63 7.88
C ASN A 371 6.41 17.69 6.97
N ASN A 372 6.14 17.32 5.71
CA ASN A 372 5.41 18.17 4.76
C ASN A 372 3.98 17.63 4.62
N ALA A 373 2.98 18.38 5.09
CA ALA A 373 1.57 17.97 5.08
C ALA A 373 0.64 19.09 4.62
N SER A 374 -0.39 18.75 3.83
CA SER A 374 -1.36 19.72 3.26
C SER A 374 -2.69 19.06 2.90
N ASN A 375 -3.82 19.77 3.07
CA ASN A 375 -5.18 19.21 2.97
C ASN A 375 -5.30 17.84 3.69
N THR A 376 -4.93 17.80 4.96
CA THR A 376 -5.03 16.60 5.79
C THR A 376 -6.11 16.80 6.83
N ILE A 377 -7.04 15.86 7.00
CA ILE A 377 -8.15 15.93 7.97
C ILE A 377 -8.14 14.75 8.94
N SER A 378 -8.68 14.92 10.15
CA SER A 378 -8.87 13.80 11.08
C SER A 378 -10.17 13.88 11.87
N TRP A 379 -10.70 12.71 12.24
CA TRP A 379 -11.91 12.57 13.06
C TRP A 379 -11.69 13.09 14.48
N LYS A 380 -12.21 14.27 14.78
CA LYS A 380 -11.97 14.99 16.04
C LYS A 380 -12.50 14.28 17.29
N LEU A 381 -13.48 13.39 17.19
CA LEU A 381 -13.95 12.53 18.30
C LEU A 381 -13.25 11.16 18.36
N MET A 382 -12.24 10.89 17.53
CA MET A 382 -11.43 9.67 17.55
C MET A 382 -11.01 9.29 19.00
N PRO A 383 -11.46 8.14 19.52
CA PRO A 383 -11.17 7.72 20.89
C PRO A 383 -9.67 7.55 21.12
N LEU A 384 -9.18 8.23 22.15
CA LEU A 384 -7.76 8.40 22.42
C LEU A 384 -7.53 8.46 23.93
N THR A 385 -6.61 7.64 24.43
CA THR A 385 -6.11 7.70 25.81
C THR A 385 -4.73 8.37 25.84
N GLY A 386 -4.35 8.92 27.00
CA GLY A 386 -3.12 9.72 27.17
C GLY A 386 -3.41 11.21 27.39
N THR A 387 -2.46 11.91 28.03
CA THR A 387 -2.67 13.24 28.64
C THR A 387 -2.27 14.44 27.79
N ASP A 388 -1.37 14.30 26.81
CA ASP A 388 -0.97 15.38 25.91
C ASP A 388 -0.67 14.89 24.48
N TRP A 389 -1.74 14.66 23.73
CA TRP A 389 -1.70 14.41 22.28
C TRP A 389 -1.55 15.70 21.45
N SER A 390 -1.47 16.85 22.10
CA SER A 390 -1.53 18.17 21.47
C SER A 390 -0.18 18.86 21.31
N ALA A 391 0.84 18.48 22.07
CA ALA A 391 2.15 19.13 22.01
C ALA A 391 3.12 18.55 20.96
N TYR A 392 2.88 17.33 20.45
CA TYR A 392 3.95 16.53 19.81
C TYR A 392 3.64 15.93 18.43
N GLY A 393 2.36 15.74 18.08
CA GLY A 393 1.95 15.12 16.81
C GLY A 393 1.59 16.11 15.70
N HIS A 394 1.41 15.61 14.48
CA HIS A 394 0.93 16.39 13.35
C HIS A 394 -0.58 16.65 13.45
N HIS A 395 -0.93 17.92 13.38
CA HIS A 395 -2.32 18.39 13.39
C HIS A 395 -2.85 18.46 11.95
N ALA A 396 -3.66 17.47 11.60
CA ALA A 396 -4.63 17.61 10.52
C ALA A 396 -5.78 18.53 10.97
N ASP A 397 -6.54 19.08 10.01
CA ASP A 397 -7.72 19.86 10.31
C ASP A 397 -8.81 18.97 10.95
N ASP A 398 -9.22 19.34 12.15
CA ASP A 398 -9.96 18.51 13.11
C ASP A 398 -11.48 18.56 12.81
N HIS A 399 -12.00 17.52 12.14
CA HIS A 399 -13.36 17.46 11.57
C HIS A 399 -14.24 16.39 12.25
N ASN A 400 -15.56 16.60 12.33
CA ASN A 400 -16.55 15.61 12.83
C ASN A 400 -17.60 15.28 11.76
N ALA A 401 -18.81 15.88 11.84
CA ALA A 401 -19.95 15.56 10.98
C ALA A 401 -19.67 15.63 9.47
N ASN A 402 -18.70 16.44 9.05
CA ASN A 402 -18.28 16.54 7.66
C ASN A 402 -17.69 15.21 7.12
N LEU A 403 -17.20 14.29 7.95
CA LEU A 403 -16.47 13.10 7.50
C LEU A 403 -17.34 11.96 6.92
N VAL A 404 -18.67 12.10 6.88
CA VAL A 404 -19.55 11.27 6.02
C VAL A 404 -20.21 12.07 4.90
N SER A 405 -19.74 13.29 4.64
CA SER A 405 -20.13 14.04 3.46
C SER A 405 -19.15 13.72 2.33
N LYS A 406 -19.67 13.23 1.20
CA LYS A 406 -18.90 13.03 -0.03
C LYS A 406 -18.13 14.29 -0.43
N GLN A 407 -18.74 15.46 -0.24
CA GLN A 407 -18.18 16.78 -0.52
C GLN A 407 -16.89 17.07 0.27
N THR A 408 -16.72 16.51 1.47
CA THR A 408 -15.46 16.64 2.22
C THR A 408 -14.31 15.93 1.51
N TYR A 409 -14.58 14.81 0.85
CA TYR A 409 -13.58 14.06 0.10
C TYR A 409 -13.42 14.63 -1.33
N SER A 410 -14.50 14.98 -2.03
CA SER A 410 -14.41 15.53 -3.40
C SER A 410 -13.97 16.99 -3.45
N ASP A 411 -14.46 17.85 -2.56
CA ASP A 411 -14.37 19.30 -2.71
C ASP A 411 -13.27 19.91 -1.83
N LEU A 412 -13.04 19.34 -0.63
CA LEU A 412 -11.95 19.73 0.27
C LEU A 412 -10.67 18.91 0.04
N LEU A 413 -10.76 17.58 -0.10
CA LEU A 413 -9.58 16.74 -0.40
C LEU A 413 -9.30 16.58 -1.91
N GLY A 414 -10.24 16.86 -2.81
CA GLY A 414 -10.02 16.75 -4.26
C GLY A 414 -10.05 15.32 -4.83
N TRP A 415 -10.66 14.35 -4.13
CA TRP A 415 -10.69 12.95 -4.55
C TRP A 415 -11.57 12.73 -5.79
N ASN A 416 -11.06 11.96 -6.76
CA ASN A 416 -11.81 11.64 -7.98
C ASN A 416 -12.89 10.57 -7.73
N PHE A 417 -14.15 10.99 -7.57
CA PHE A 417 -15.32 10.11 -7.47
C PHE A 417 -16.02 9.79 -8.81
N ALA A 418 -15.35 9.99 -9.95
CA ALA A 418 -15.80 9.44 -11.23
C ALA A 418 -15.24 8.01 -11.44
N ASP A 419 -13.92 7.84 -11.31
CA ASP A 419 -13.23 6.60 -11.73
C ASP A 419 -12.37 5.95 -10.63
N VAL A 420 -11.98 6.70 -9.59
CA VAL A 420 -11.03 6.20 -8.57
C VAL A 420 -11.76 5.77 -7.29
N TRP A 421 -12.60 6.65 -6.76
CA TRP A 421 -13.34 6.45 -5.53
C TRP A 421 -14.83 6.24 -5.80
N GLU A 422 -15.40 5.22 -5.18
CA GLU A 422 -16.84 4.98 -5.09
C GLU A 422 -17.33 5.58 -3.76
N TRP A 423 -18.45 6.29 -3.79
CA TRP A 423 -19.13 6.70 -2.55
C TRP A 423 -20.26 5.71 -2.30
N ARG A 424 -20.10 4.85 -1.30
CA ARG A 424 -21.05 3.79 -0.98
C ARG A 424 -21.93 4.17 0.20
N THR A 425 -23.16 3.69 0.19
CA THR A 425 -24.11 3.73 1.30
C THR A 425 -24.58 2.30 1.59
N GLU A 426 -24.31 1.80 2.79
CA GLU A 426 -24.78 0.50 3.27
C GLU A 426 -25.55 0.72 4.57
N GLY A 427 -26.86 0.47 4.56
CA GLY A 427 -27.75 0.79 5.69
C GLY A 427 -27.79 2.29 5.99
N THR A 428 -27.46 2.66 7.23
CA THR A 428 -27.32 4.04 7.71
C THR A 428 -25.95 4.65 7.42
N HIS A 429 -24.95 3.84 7.07
CA HIS A 429 -23.56 4.29 6.95
C HIS A 429 -23.24 4.73 5.52
N SER A 430 -22.31 5.66 5.37
CA SER A 430 -21.89 6.19 4.06
C SER A 430 -20.43 6.63 4.08
N TYR A 431 -19.67 6.13 3.12
CA TYR A 431 -18.20 6.14 3.18
C TYR A 431 -17.56 5.99 1.79
N PRO A 432 -16.30 6.43 1.62
CA PRO A 432 -15.54 6.17 0.40
C PRO A 432 -14.98 4.73 0.40
N VAL A 433 -14.93 4.11 -0.79
CA VAL A 433 -14.19 2.88 -1.10
C VAL A 433 -13.57 2.99 -2.49
N LEU A 434 -12.63 2.12 -2.86
CA LEU A 434 -12.01 2.17 -4.20
C LEU A 434 -12.96 1.59 -5.26
N ALA A 435 -13.29 2.38 -6.28
CA ALA A 435 -14.21 1.96 -7.33
C ALA A 435 -13.71 0.69 -8.03
N GLY A 436 -14.57 -0.33 -8.14
CA GLY A 436 -14.27 -1.58 -8.84
C GLY A 436 -13.36 -2.57 -8.12
N LEU A 437 -13.11 -2.42 -6.81
CA LEU A 437 -12.39 -3.44 -6.01
C LEU A 437 -13.34 -4.32 -5.19
N ASN A 438 -13.06 -5.62 -5.18
CA ASN A 438 -13.83 -6.66 -4.48
C ASN A 438 -13.63 -6.61 -2.95
N ASN A 439 -14.54 -7.27 -2.22
CA ASN A 439 -14.44 -7.57 -0.78
C ASN A 439 -14.26 -6.36 0.17
N GLN A 440 -14.45 -5.14 -0.31
CA GLN A 440 -14.43 -3.91 0.49
C GLN A 440 -15.68 -3.85 1.37
N LYS A 441 -15.46 -3.69 2.68
CA LYS A 441 -16.48 -3.55 3.75
C LYS A 441 -16.52 -2.10 4.23
N ASP A 442 -17.50 -1.75 5.07
CA ASP A 442 -17.49 -0.49 5.84
C ASP A 442 -16.14 -0.32 6.56
N PRO A 443 -15.42 0.78 6.34
CA PRO A 443 -14.14 0.99 6.99
C PRO A 443 -14.25 1.38 8.47
N ALA A 444 -15.34 2.04 8.90
CA ALA A 444 -15.38 2.75 10.17
C ALA A 444 -16.21 2.02 11.25
N SER A 445 -15.94 2.36 12.51
CA SER A 445 -16.72 1.88 13.67
C SER A 445 -17.97 2.70 13.88
N ASP A 446 -19.01 2.11 14.48
CA ASP A 446 -20.28 2.79 14.81
C ASP A 446 -20.07 4.15 15.52
N ASP A 447 -19.10 4.26 16.44
CA ASP A 447 -18.70 5.51 17.12
C ASP A 447 -18.37 6.68 16.16
N PHE A 448 -17.87 6.42 14.96
CA PHE A 448 -17.58 7.43 13.94
C PHE A 448 -18.85 7.99 13.28
N TYR A 449 -19.87 7.13 13.11
CA TYR A 449 -21.19 7.52 12.62
C TYR A 449 -22.03 8.15 13.74
N HIS A 450 -21.90 7.66 14.97
CA HIS A 450 -22.56 8.21 16.16
C HIS A 450 -21.94 9.55 16.62
N GLY A 451 -20.64 9.78 16.41
CA GLY A 451 -19.93 11.04 16.68
C GLY A 451 -20.40 12.27 15.87
N GLN A 452 -21.56 12.18 15.23
CA GLN A 452 -22.19 13.19 14.39
C GLN A 452 -23.44 13.78 15.04
N THR A 453 -23.97 13.12 16.06
CA THR A 453 -25.13 13.59 16.82
C THR A 453 -24.75 14.74 17.77
N GLY A 454 -24.66 15.95 17.22
CA GLY A 454 -24.87 17.19 17.99
C GLY A 454 -26.29 17.32 18.55
N ILE A 455 -27.19 16.42 18.13
CA ILE A 455 -28.49 16.10 18.70
C ILE A 455 -28.53 14.57 18.77
N GLU A 456 -28.39 13.96 19.96
CA GLU A 456 -28.67 12.53 20.12
C GLU A 456 -30.16 12.33 19.75
N ILE A 457 -30.44 11.64 18.64
CA ILE A 457 -31.67 10.87 18.55
C ILE A 457 -31.41 9.63 19.40
N VAL A 458 -31.51 9.78 20.72
CA VAL A 458 -31.80 8.62 21.56
C VAL A 458 -33.16 8.13 21.09
N ASP A 459 -33.24 6.86 20.70
CA ASP A 459 -34.53 6.21 20.46
C ASP A 459 -35.17 5.91 21.83
N THR A 460 -35.62 6.99 22.49
CA THR A 460 -36.41 6.88 23.71
C THR A 460 -37.79 6.40 23.34
N ASP A 461 -38.16 5.24 23.90
CA ASP A 461 -39.56 4.87 24.11
C ASP A 461 -40.28 6.07 24.76
N ARG A 462 -41.11 6.77 23.98
CA ARG A 462 -41.79 8.01 24.40
C ARG A 462 -42.79 7.82 25.55
N ALA A 463 -42.88 6.61 26.10
CA ALA A 463 -43.64 6.27 27.28
C ALA A 463 -42.92 6.64 28.60
N ALA A 464 -41.60 6.88 28.58
CA ALA A 464 -40.78 7.02 29.79
C ALA A 464 -40.62 8.45 30.35
N LEU A 465 -41.02 9.49 29.61
CA LEU A 465 -40.83 10.90 29.99
C LEU A 465 -42.09 11.75 29.69
N SER A 466 -42.38 12.73 30.54
CA SER A 466 -43.41 13.76 30.32
C SER A 466 -42.93 15.13 30.77
N VAL A 467 -42.95 16.11 29.87
CA VAL A 467 -42.37 17.45 30.08
C VAL A 467 -43.44 18.53 29.88
N TYR A 468 -43.84 19.22 30.95
CA TYR A 468 -45.01 20.11 30.93
C TYR A 468 -44.98 21.25 31.97
N PRO A 469 -45.57 22.43 31.67
CA PRO A 469 -46.18 22.81 30.39
C PRO A 469 -45.13 23.16 29.32
N ASN A 470 -45.30 22.64 28.11
CA ASN A 470 -44.48 22.95 26.94
C ASN A 470 -45.42 23.49 25.83
N PRO A 471 -45.38 24.79 25.45
CA PRO A 471 -44.43 25.83 25.86
C PRO A 471 -44.56 26.31 27.32
N VAL A 472 -43.43 26.48 27.98
CA VAL A 472 -43.27 26.97 29.36
C VAL A 472 -43.30 28.50 29.43
N ASP A 473 -43.74 29.04 30.56
CA ASP A 473 -43.44 30.43 30.94
C ASP A 473 -42.43 30.51 32.10
N ASN A 474 -42.80 30.14 33.33
CA ASN A 474 -41.87 30.17 34.48
C ASN A 474 -41.34 28.78 34.88
N LEU A 475 -42.20 27.86 35.35
CA LEU A 475 -41.79 26.53 35.82
C LEU A 475 -42.09 25.46 34.76
N LEU A 476 -41.09 24.63 34.45
CA LEU A 476 -41.23 23.42 33.63
C LEU A 476 -41.07 22.19 34.52
N ASN A 477 -42.03 21.28 34.52
CA ASN A 477 -41.92 20.00 35.20
C ASN A 477 -41.40 18.94 34.22
N VAL A 478 -40.57 18.05 34.73
CA VAL A 478 -40.04 16.87 34.05
C VAL A 478 -40.39 15.67 34.93
N GLU A 479 -41.27 14.81 34.44
CA GLU A 479 -41.71 13.58 35.10
C GLU A 479 -41.18 12.38 34.31
N ALA A 480 -40.69 11.35 35.00
CA ALA A 480 -40.08 10.18 34.38
C ALA A 480 -40.51 8.88 35.08
N THR A 481 -40.55 7.77 34.34
CA THR A 481 -40.87 6.45 34.90
C THR A 481 -39.74 5.88 35.76
N GLU A 482 -38.50 6.28 35.48
CA GLU A 482 -37.31 6.03 36.30
C GLU A 482 -36.85 7.33 36.95
N GLY A 483 -36.18 7.26 38.10
CA GLY A 483 -35.73 8.46 38.83
C GLY A 483 -34.77 9.33 38.02
N ILE A 484 -34.87 10.65 38.13
CA ILE A 484 -34.07 11.61 37.36
C ILE A 484 -32.77 11.91 38.09
N ALA A 485 -31.63 11.48 37.53
CA ALA A 485 -30.30 11.70 38.10
C ALA A 485 -29.79 13.13 37.85
N GLY A 486 -30.08 13.70 36.67
CA GLY A 486 -29.66 15.06 36.33
C GLY A 486 -30.36 15.65 35.11
N ILE A 487 -30.34 16.98 35.03
CA ILE A 487 -30.99 17.79 33.98
C ILE A 487 -30.02 18.85 33.48
N ALA A 488 -29.95 19.04 32.17
CA ALA A 488 -29.23 20.15 31.55
C ALA A 488 -30.06 20.76 30.42
N VAL A 489 -30.12 22.09 30.34
CA VAL A 489 -30.83 22.82 29.27
C VAL A 489 -29.83 23.58 28.42
N TYR A 490 -29.97 23.51 27.10
CA TYR A 490 -29.09 24.12 26.11
C TYR A 490 -29.85 25.04 25.16
N SER A 491 -29.25 26.16 24.77
CA SER A 491 -29.73 26.96 23.65
C SER A 491 -29.53 26.21 22.32
N LEU A 492 -30.24 26.63 21.26
CA LEU A 492 -29.97 26.18 19.88
C LEU A 492 -28.54 26.46 19.38
N SER A 493 -27.75 27.28 20.10
CA SER A 493 -26.33 27.51 19.81
C SER A 493 -25.39 26.60 20.62
N GLY A 494 -25.89 25.52 21.21
CA GLY A 494 -25.13 24.56 22.01
C GLY A 494 -24.64 25.08 23.37
N ARG A 495 -25.05 26.28 23.80
CA ARG A 495 -24.65 26.83 25.11
C ARG A 495 -25.55 26.25 26.19
N ARG A 496 -24.95 25.54 27.16
CA ARG A 496 -25.64 25.14 28.40
C ARG A 496 -26.06 26.40 29.19
N VAL A 497 -27.32 26.44 29.60
CA VAL A 497 -27.95 27.56 30.33
C VAL A 497 -28.50 27.14 31.69
N ILE A 498 -28.89 25.88 31.86
CA ILE A 498 -29.25 25.27 33.15
C ILE A 498 -28.51 23.94 33.28
N ASP A 499 -28.10 23.59 34.50
CA ASP A 499 -27.36 22.37 34.85
C ASP A 499 -27.73 22.00 36.30
N MET A 500 -28.27 20.81 36.53
CA MET A 500 -28.89 20.40 37.80
C MET A 500 -28.64 18.91 38.10
N GLU A 501 -28.07 18.60 39.26
CA GLU A 501 -28.14 17.24 39.84
C GLU A 501 -29.50 17.08 40.55
N CYS A 502 -30.17 15.95 40.33
CA CYS A 502 -31.61 15.80 40.60
C CYS A 502 -31.96 14.69 41.61
N GLY A 503 -30.95 14.04 42.21
CA GLY A 503 -31.15 13.16 43.37
C GLY A 503 -31.89 11.85 43.12
N ASN A 504 -32.15 11.48 41.87
CA ASN A 504 -32.96 10.34 41.44
C ASN A 504 -34.47 10.48 41.73
N GLU A 505 -34.97 11.72 41.83
CA GLU A 505 -36.40 12.02 42.02
C GLU A 505 -37.23 11.71 40.77
N ALA A 506 -38.44 11.16 40.92
CA ALA A 506 -39.32 10.82 39.78
C ALA A 506 -39.96 12.05 39.09
N THR A 507 -39.90 13.22 39.72
CA THR A 507 -40.39 14.48 39.14
C THR A 507 -39.52 15.65 39.59
N VAL A 508 -39.05 16.46 38.64
CA VAL A 508 -38.20 17.63 38.89
C VAL A 508 -38.82 18.88 38.26
N ALA A 509 -38.80 20.00 38.97
CA ALA A 509 -39.21 21.30 38.46
C ALA A 509 -37.99 22.17 38.12
N ILE A 510 -37.99 22.77 36.93
CA ILE A 510 -36.95 23.66 36.41
C ILE A 510 -37.50 25.10 36.39
N GLU A 511 -36.78 26.04 36.97
CA GLU A 511 -37.11 27.47 36.87
C GLU A 511 -36.56 28.07 35.56
N CYS A 512 -37.43 28.20 34.56
CA CYS A 512 -37.15 28.77 33.24
C CYS A 512 -37.43 30.28 33.14
N GLY A 513 -37.94 30.95 34.19
CA GLY A 513 -38.29 32.37 34.15
C GLY A 513 -37.13 33.34 33.86
N HIS A 514 -35.89 32.89 34.06
CA HIS A 514 -34.67 33.64 33.72
C HIS A 514 -34.19 33.43 32.27
N LEU A 515 -34.82 32.51 31.52
CA LEU A 515 -34.52 32.26 30.11
C LEU A 515 -35.28 33.24 29.22
N GLY A 516 -34.66 33.65 28.11
CA GLY A 516 -35.32 34.45 27.08
C GLY A 516 -36.35 33.63 26.29
N SER A 517 -37.31 34.30 25.67
CA SER A 517 -38.27 33.67 24.76
C SER A 517 -37.56 32.99 23.59
N GLY A 518 -37.84 31.71 23.34
CA GLY A 518 -37.09 30.91 22.37
C GLY A 518 -37.26 29.40 22.49
N ILE A 519 -36.48 28.69 21.67
CA ILE A 519 -36.41 27.22 21.67
C ILE A 519 -35.13 26.80 22.39
N TYR A 520 -35.24 25.80 23.26
CA TYR A 520 -34.14 25.18 23.97
C TYR A 520 -34.25 23.65 23.86
N MET A 521 -33.12 22.96 24.05
CA MET A 521 -33.09 21.50 24.21
C MET A 521 -32.92 21.17 25.69
N LEU A 522 -33.83 20.34 26.22
CA LEU A 522 -33.74 19.75 27.54
C LEU A 522 -33.12 18.36 27.39
N ASN A 523 -32.00 18.12 28.07
CA ASN A 523 -31.40 16.81 28.23
C ASN A 523 -31.67 16.33 29.67
N VAL A 524 -32.17 15.11 29.81
CA VAL A 524 -32.45 14.44 31.08
C VAL A 524 -31.57 13.19 31.15
N THR A 525 -30.95 12.93 32.29
CA THR A 525 -30.24 11.68 32.59
C THR A 525 -31.00 10.96 33.70
N LEU A 526 -31.30 9.67 33.51
CA LEU A 526 -32.07 8.84 34.43
C LEU A 526 -31.14 8.00 35.33
N SER A 527 -31.71 7.40 36.37
CA SER A 527 -30.98 6.70 37.44
C SER A 527 -30.24 5.43 36.99
N ASP A 528 -30.67 4.84 35.89
CA ASP A 528 -30.04 3.70 35.22
C ASP A 528 -28.84 4.13 34.33
N GLY A 529 -28.62 5.44 34.15
CA GLY A 529 -27.62 6.03 33.27
C GLY A 529 -28.12 6.29 31.84
N SER A 530 -29.38 5.97 31.52
CA SER A 530 -29.99 6.31 30.25
C SER A 530 -30.27 7.81 30.12
N ARG A 531 -30.58 8.27 28.90
CA ARG A 531 -30.80 9.68 28.58
C ARG A 531 -32.06 9.88 27.77
N ALA A 532 -32.68 11.04 27.94
CA ALA A 532 -33.78 11.51 27.11
C ALA A 532 -33.52 12.97 26.70
N ILE A 533 -33.96 13.34 25.49
CA ILE A 533 -33.87 14.71 24.99
C ILE A 533 -35.25 15.17 24.52
N GLU A 534 -35.71 16.32 25.01
CA GLU A 534 -36.94 16.97 24.54
C GLU A 534 -36.70 18.43 24.12
N LYS A 535 -37.41 18.87 23.08
CA LYS A 535 -37.45 20.27 22.65
C LYS A 535 -38.44 21.04 23.52
N ILE A 536 -37.95 22.04 24.26
CA ILE A 536 -38.78 22.91 25.08
C ILE A 536 -38.88 24.31 24.43
N ILE A 537 -40.03 24.96 24.61
CA ILE A 537 -40.29 26.30 24.08
C ILE A 537 -40.57 27.24 25.26
N LYS A 538 -39.72 28.24 25.48
CA LYS A 538 -39.96 29.34 26.44
C LYS A 538 -40.74 30.45 25.72
N LYS A 539 -41.85 30.87 26.32
CA LYS A 539 -42.66 32.01 25.88
C LYS A 539 -41.97 33.35 26.13
#